data_AF-A0AAZ3R5W5-F1
#
_entry.id   AF-A0AAZ3R5W5-F1
#
_cell.length_a   1.000
_cell.length_b   1.000
_cell.length_c   1.000
_cell.angle_alpha   90.00
_cell.angle_beta   90.00
_cell.angle_gamma   90.00
#
_symmetry.space_group_name_H-M   'P 1'
#
loop_
_entity.id
_entity.type
_entity.pdbx_description
1 polymer ?
#
loop_
_entity_poly.entity_id
_entity_poly.type
_entity_poly.pdbx_seq_one_letter_code
_entity_poly.pdbx_strand_id
1 'polypeptide(L)'
;MLMELPLEALAILQEEGLSSVSRDFSLQLLHTRMQREEPVESENKKETKGGKGAKGKVDQSKAIKMVPVNRVLPPNTLPVDTHNFKYIIDPYNEEEYEGSSLTERMKRTLEAYSQQFTPLWDGFLGSERTPSLAELEQLLTNCSAFIFHGMERFLANIPPSKLAALNLSECQMAVLFDLVQNSASMLRQSKLDVQKSDGHLALERPLETALLLTLSGVRCVLLNQWHSSPQRNINNMDSVMENLLRVGLTSGQTVHALRKGEVQSTEKDTNTAGSDDTIGHEDSVNRDGNAHDAHPRLTTSPSAFNCVIYGLPNLVIT
;
A
#
# COMPACT_ATOMS: atom_id res chain seq x y z
N MET A 1 -10.63 -7.34 -19.47
CA MET A 1 -11.42 -7.88 -18.32
C MET A 1 -11.90 -6.68 -17.48
N LEU A 2 -13.12 -6.62 -16.93
CA LEU A 2 -13.63 -5.39 -16.27
C LEU A 2 -12.72 -4.87 -15.13
N MET A 3 -11.98 -5.77 -14.48
CA MET A 3 -11.03 -5.46 -13.40
C MET A 3 -9.80 -4.69 -13.88
N GLU A 4 -9.56 -4.54 -15.18
CA GLU A 4 -8.48 -3.73 -15.71
C GLU A 4 -8.93 -2.28 -15.97
N LEU A 5 -10.21 -1.96 -15.81
CA LEU A 5 -10.74 -0.61 -16.01
C LEU A 5 -10.63 0.21 -14.72
N PRO A 6 -10.54 1.56 -14.80
CA PRO A 6 -10.59 2.46 -13.65
C PRO A 6 -12.03 2.57 -13.13
N LEU A 7 -12.58 1.50 -12.55
CA LEU A 7 -13.97 1.48 -12.09
C LEU A 7 -14.25 2.58 -11.06
N GLU A 8 -13.28 2.93 -10.22
CA GLU A 8 -13.40 3.96 -9.22
C GLU A 8 -13.42 5.39 -9.80
N ALA A 9 -13.13 5.55 -11.08
CA ALA A 9 -13.30 6.80 -11.81
C ALA A 9 -14.75 7.03 -12.28
N LEU A 10 -15.66 6.09 -12.06
CA LEU A 10 -17.08 6.27 -12.38
C LEU A 10 -17.70 7.35 -11.49
N ALA A 11 -18.47 8.26 -12.07
CA ALA A 11 -19.08 9.40 -11.37
C ALA A 11 -19.92 8.97 -10.15
N ILE A 12 -20.65 7.86 -10.25
CA ILE A 12 -21.46 7.31 -9.14
C ILE A 12 -20.61 6.87 -7.94
N LEU A 13 -19.32 6.55 -8.15
CA LEU A 13 -18.37 6.17 -7.11
C LEU A 13 -17.56 7.36 -6.59
N GLN A 14 -17.82 8.57 -7.08
CA GLN A 14 -17.18 9.83 -6.68
C GLN A 14 -18.12 10.74 -5.87
N GLU A 15 -19.33 10.29 -5.57
CA GLU A 15 -20.31 11.06 -4.78
C GLU A 15 -19.80 11.35 -3.35
N GLU A 16 -20.20 12.50 -2.79
CA GLU A 16 -19.69 13.01 -1.51
C GLU A 16 -19.92 12.07 -0.30
N GLY A 17 -20.88 11.14 -0.39
CA GLY A 17 -21.19 10.16 0.64
C GLY A 17 -20.34 8.88 0.61
N LEU A 18 -19.61 8.62 -0.48
CA LEU A 18 -18.77 7.43 -0.61
C LEU A 18 -17.34 7.74 -0.19
N SER A 19 -16.91 7.19 0.94
CA SER A 19 -15.56 7.40 1.46
C SER A 19 -14.61 6.22 1.22
N SER A 20 -15.09 5.13 0.61
CA SER A 20 -14.34 3.88 0.48
C SER A 20 -14.91 3.01 -0.63
N VAL A 21 -14.04 2.46 -1.48
CA VAL A 21 -14.39 1.53 -2.56
C VAL A 21 -13.30 0.48 -2.64
N SER A 22 -13.68 -0.80 -2.64
CA SER A 22 -12.77 -1.91 -2.91
C SER A 22 -13.34 -2.91 -3.90
N ARG A 23 -12.44 -3.72 -4.45
CA ARG A 23 -12.74 -4.78 -5.41
C ARG A 23 -12.59 -6.14 -4.73
N ASP A 24 -13.32 -7.14 -5.18
CA ASP A 24 -13.07 -8.54 -4.78
C ASP A 24 -13.28 -9.46 -6.00
N PHE A 25 -12.73 -10.67 -5.92
CA PHE A 25 -12.78 -11.65 -7.00
C PHE A 25 -13.99 -12.58 -6.88
N SER A 26 -14.50 -12.80 -5.66
CA SER A 26 -15.73 -13.57 -5.45
C SER A 26 -16.36 -13.28 -4.09
N LEU A 27 -17.67 -13.57 -3.98
CA LEU A 27 -18.35 -13.51 -2.68
C LEU A 27 -17.80 -14.52 -1.68
N GLN A 28 -17.28 -15.67 -2.14
CA GLN A 28 -16.68 -16.67 -1.28
C GLN A 28 -15.39 -16.14 -0.63
N LEU A 29 -14.54 -15.45 -1.42
CA LEU A 29 -13.32 -14.83 -0.89
C LEU A 29 -13.64 -13.73 0.11
N LEU A 30 -14.62 -12.87 -0.19
CA LEU A 30 -15.10 -11.86 0.75
C LEU A 30 -15.58 -12.49 2.06
N HIS A 31 -16.40 -13.54 1.97
CA HIS A 31 -16.91 -14.25 3.14
C HIS A 31 -15.78 -14.87 3.97
N THR A 32 -14.83 -15.56 3.34
CA THR A 32 -13.66 -16.13 4.04
C THR A 32 -12.83 -15.05 4.73
N ARG A 33 -12.65 -13.88 4.12
CA ARG A 33 -11.92 -12.75 4.73
C ARG A 33 -12.62 -12.16 5.95
N MET A 34 -13.95 -12.18 5.97
CA MET A 34 -14.77 -11.68 7.10
C MET A 34 -14.80 -12.67 8.27
N GLN A 35 -14.61 -13.96 8.02
CA GLN A 35 -14.56 -14.96 9.07
C GLN A 35 -13.22 -14.86 9.82
N ARG A 36 -13.29 -14.46 11.08
CA ARG A 36 -12.16 -14.57 12.00
C ARG A 36 -12.07 -16.04 12.39
N GLU A 37 -10.99 -16.73 12.01
CA GLU A 37 -10.65 -17.98 12.67
C GLU A 37 -10.38 -17.64 14.13
N GLU A 38 -11.36 -17.90 15.01
CA GLU A 38 -11.08 -17.94 16.44
C GLU A 38 -10.15 -19.12 16.67
N PRO A 39 -9.02 -18.95 17.38
CA PRO A 39 -8.21 -20.08 17.75
C PRO A 39 -9.10 -21.02 18.56
N VAL A 40 -9.26 -22.25 18.08
CA VAL A 40 -10.01 -23.30 18.78
C VAL A 40 -9.35 -23.44 20.16
N GLU A 41 -9.97 -22.88 21.19
CA GLU A 41 -9.59 -23.15 22.57
C GLU A 41 -9.76 -24.66 22.76
N SER A 42 -8.63 -25.36 22.79
CA SER A 42 -8.62 -26.78 23.10
C SER A 42 -9.18 -26.96 24.51
N GLU A 43 -10.44 -27.36 24.58
CA GLU A 43 -11.04 -27.94 25.77
C GLU A 43 -10.13 -29.07 26.26
N ASN A 44 -9.39 -28.83 27.33
CA ASN A 44 -8.94 -29.89 28.23
C ASN A 44 -8.74 -29.32 29.63
N LYS A 45 -9.83 -29.32 30.40
CA LYS A 45 -9.81 -29.34 31.86
C LYS A 45 -9.15 -30.64 32.33
N LYS A 46 -8.00 -30.56 33.03
CA LYS A 46 -7.81 -31.32 34.27
C LYS A 46 -6.70 -30.74 35.13
N GLU A 47 -7.08 -30.47 36.38
CA GLU A 47 -6.24 -30.15 37.53
C GLU A 47 -5.08 -31.13 37.70
N THR A 48 -3.92 -30.67 38.19
CA THR A 48 -3.21 -31.28 39.33
C THR A 48 -2.18 -30.29 39.92
N LYS A 49 -2.19 -30.22 41.26
CA LYS A 49 -1.24 -29.53 42.14
C LYS A 49 0.22 -29.98 41.97
N GLY A 50 1.14 -29.01 42.09
CA GLY A 50 2.39 -29.14 42.84
C GLY A 50 3.63 -29.60 42.07
N GLY A 51 4.71 -28.81 42.13
CA GLY A 51 6.04 -29.24 41.72
C GLY A 51 7.05 -28.11 41.66
N LYS A 52 8.03 -28.11 42.57
CA LYS A 52 9.15 -27.16 42.66
C LYS A 52 10.13 -27.32 41.48
N GLY A 53 10.56 -26.19 40.93
CA GLY A 53 11.97 -25.90 40.60
C GLY A 53 12.49 -26.33 39.22
N ALA A 54 12.85 -25.34 38.40
CA ALA A 54 14.12 -25.30 37.68
C ALA A 54 14.33 -23.90 37.08
N LYS A 55 15.43 -23.24 37.46
CA LYS A 55 15.94 -22.01 36.83
C LYS A 55 16.35 -22.34 35.38
N GLY A 56 15.55 -21.90 34.42
CA GLY A 56 15.92 -21.79 33.01
C GLY A 56 16.11 -20.32 32.66
N LYS A 57 17.25 -19.96 32.08
CA LYS A 57 17.56 -18.61 31.57
C LYS A 57 16.48 -18.18 30.57
N VAL A 58 15.69 -17.18 30.97
CA VAL A 58 14.83 -16.41 30.07
C VAL A 58 15.74 -15.44 29.34
N ASP A 59 15.84 -15.59 28.02
CA ASP A 59 16.39 -14.57 27.15
C ASP A 59 15.55 -13.31 27.33
N GLN A 60 16.20 -12.25 27.80
CA GLN A 60 15.58 -10.95 28.01
C GLN A 60 15.37 -10.28 26.66
N SER A 61 14.27 -10.60 25.98
CA SER A 61 13.71 -9.68 24.99
C SER A 61 13.37 -8.40 25.75
N LYS A 62 14.16 -7.35 25.51
CA LYS A 62 13.93 -6.02 26.07
C LYS A 62 12.47 -5.67 25.79
N ALA A 63 11.66 -5.56 26.83
CA ALA A 63 10.28 -5.11 26.71
C ALA A 63 10.31 -3.66 26.19
N ILE A 64 10.18 -3.51 24.88
CA ILE A 64 9.99 -2.21 24.26
C ILE A 64 8.62 -1.73 24.71
N LYS A 65 8.60 -0.71 25.58
CA LYS A 65 7.35 -0.08 26.03
C LYS A 65 6.82 0.80 24.89
N MET A 66 5.99 0.20 24.03
CA MET A 66 5.27 0.90 22.98
C MET A 66 4.18 1.77 23.61
N VAL A 67 4.02 3.01 23.12
CA VAL A 67 2.92 3.88 23.56
C VAL A 67 1.61 3.31 22.99
N PRO A 68 0.60 3.00 23.82
CA PRO A 68 -0.67 2.48 23.32
C PRO A 68 -1.32 3.46 22.33
N VAL A 69 -1.74 2.95 21.19
CA VAL A 69 -2.48 3.72 20.20
C VAL A 69 -3.94 3.82 20.66
N ASN A 70 -4.28 4.92 21.34
CA ASN A 70 -5.65 5.19 21.75
C ASN A 70 -6.49 5.71 20.56
N ARG A 71 -6.94 4.78 19.70
CA ARG A 71 -7.89 5.06 18.62
C ARG A 71 -9.23 4.40 18.92
N VAL A 72 -10.30 5.19 18.84
CA VAL A 72 -11.67 4.66 18.86
C VAL A 72 -11.92 4.05 17.48
N LEU A 73 -12.00 2.72 17.43
CA LEU A 73 -12.29 2.00 16.20
C LEU A 73 -13.75 2.23 15.78
N PRO A 74 -13.99 2.70 14.54
CA PRO A 74 -15.34 2.80 14.02
C PRO A 74 -16.03 1.42 14.00
N PRO A 75 -17.37 1.36 14.04
CA PRO A 75 -18.10 0.10 13.92
C PRO A 75 -17.69 -0.67 12.66
N ASN A 76 -17.66 -1.99 12.74
CA ASN A 76 -17.32 -2.89 11.63
C ASN A 76 -15.91 -2.67 11.05
N THR A 77 -14.97 -2.12 11.81
CA THR A 77 -13.55 -2.10 11.43
C THR A 77 -12.78 -3.26 12.03
N LEU A 78 -11.71 -3.67 11.36
CA LEU A 78 -10.87 -4.77 11.78
C LEU A 78 -9.48 -4.24 12.12
N PRO A 79 -9.00 -4.42 13.36
CA PRO A 79 -7.68 -3.96 13.74
C PRO A 79 -6.60 -4.80 13.06
N VAL A 80 -5.53 -4.13 12.61
CA VAL A 80 -4.31 -4.75 12.12
C VAL A 80 -3.21 -4.44 13.11
N ASP A 81 -2.66 -5.50 13.68
CA ASP A 81 -1.54 -5.40 14.62
C ASP A 81 -0.25 -4.98 13.89
N THR A 82 0.40 -3.97 14.44
CA THR A 82 1.64 -3.42 13.88
C THR A 82 2.92 -4.08 14.33
N HIS A 83 2.88 -4.99 15.31
CA HIS A 83 4.08 -5.57 15.91
C HIS A 83 4.92 -6.40 14.92
N ASN A 84 4.30 -6.94 13.86
CA ASN A 84 4.98 -7.79 12.87
C ASN A 84 4.82 -7.25 11.43
N PHE A 85 4.79 -5.93 11.28
CA PHE A 85 4.84 -5.29 9.97
C PHE A 85 6.23 -5.41 9.37
N LYS A 86 6.28 -5.79 8.10
CA LYS A 86 7.55 -5.91 7.35
C LYS A 86 7.63 -4.89 6.23
N TYR A 87 8.85 -4.62 5.77
CA TYR A 87 9.06 -3.78 4.60
C TYR A 87 10.15 -4.31 3.67
N ILE A 88 9.98 -4.07 2.38
CA ILE A 88 10.98 -4.35 1.35
C ILE A 88 11.05 -3.10 0.47
N ILE A 89 12.15 -2.35 0.58
CA ILE A 89 12.30 -1.03 -0.02
C ILE A 89 13.50 -1.03 -0.93
N ASP A 90 13.24 -0.72 -2.20
CA ASP A 90 14.21 -0.65 -3.30
C ASP A 90 15.20 -1.83 -3.31
N PRO A 91 14.74 -3.09 -3.44
CA PRO A 91 15.59 -4.27 -3.18
C PRO A 91 16.88 -4.35 -4.01
N TYR A 92 16.98 -3.63 -5.12
CA TYR A 92 18.14 -3.64 -6.01
C TYR A 92 18.96 -2.35 -5.99
N ASN A 93 18.58 -1.37 -5.16
CA ASN A 93 19.26 -0.08 -5.06
C ASN A 93 19.42 0.60 -6.44
N GLU A 94 18.36 0.56 -7.25
CA GLU A 94 18.36 1.02 -8.65
C GLU A 94 17.85 2.46 -8.78
N GLU A 95 17.74 3.17 -7.67
CA GLU A 95 17.17 4.50 -7.62
C GLU A 95 18.09 5.59 -8.17
N GLU A 96 17.62 6.26 -9.21
CA GLU A 96 18.16 7.53 -9.71
C GLU A 96 17.09 8.61 -9.51
N TYR A 97 16.98 9.13 -8.29
CA TYR A 97 16.07 10.23 -7.95
C TYR A 97 16.84 11.53 -7.72
N GLU A 98 16.32 12.64 -8.24
CA GLU A 98 16.70 13.98 -7.77
C GLU A 98 16.03 14.23 -6.42
N GLY A 99 16.74 14.01 -5.31
CA GLY A 99 16.25 14.26 -3.97
C GLY A 99 16.70 13.23 -2.95
N SER A 100 15.86 12.99 -1.94
CA SER A 100 16.15 11.96 -0.94
C SER A 100 15.75 10.57 -1.46
N SER A 101 16.68 9.61 -1.42
CA SER A 101 16.40 8.22 -1.79
C SER A 101 15.23 7.65 -1.00
N LEU A 102 14.52 6.69 -1.59
CA LEU A 102 13.39 6.02 -0.94
C LEU A 102 13.80 5.32 0.35
N THR A 103 15.00 4.74 0.38
CA THR A 103 15.54 4.15 1.59
C THR A 103 15.65 5.19 2.72
N GLU A 104 16.17 6.38 2.44
CA GLU A 104 16.28 7.46 3.43
C GLU A 104 14.90 8.04 3.81
N ARG A 105 13.91 7.99 2.91
CA ARG A 105 12.52 8.34 3.25
C ARG A 105 11.92 7.30 4.19
N MET A 106 12.10 6.02 3.91
CA MET A 106 11.61 4.95 4.77
C MET A 106 12.22 5.04 6.16
N LYS A 107 13.53 5.27 6.29
CA LYS A 107 14.18 5.48 7.60
C LYS A 107 13.54 6.62 8.38
N ARG A 108 13.28 7.76 7.74
CA ARG A 108 12.56 8.88 8.36
C ARG A 108 11.15 8.52 8.80
N THR A 109 10.40 7.74 8.00
CA THR A 109 9.08 7.24 8.39
C THR A 109 9.17 6.31 9.59
N LEU A 110 10.14 5.38 9.62
CA LEU A 110 10.38 4.50 10.76
C LEU A 110 10.73 5.29 12.03
N GLU A 111 11.56 6.32 11.93
CA GLU A 111 11.91 7.19 13.05
C GLU A 111 10.70 8.00 13.55
N ALA A 112 9.95 8.62 12.63
CA ALA A 112 8.79 9.46 12.95
C ALA A 112 7.68 8.70 13.70
N TYR A 113 7.49 7.43 13.40
CA TYR A 113 6.45 6.58 14.00
C TYR A 113 6.99 5.58 15.04
N SER A 114 8.28 5.68 15.42
CA SER A 114 8.99 4.73 16.29
C SER A 114 8.36 4.52 17.66
N GLN A 115 7.71 5.55 18.21
CA GLN A 115 7.10 5.47 19.54
C GLN A 115 5.79 4.68 19.57
N GLN A 116 5.07 4.64 18.43
CA GLN A 116 3.68 4.18 18.38
C GLN A 116 3.43 3.01 17.44
N PHE A 117 4.22 2.84 16.37
CA PHE A 117 3.91 1.85 15.33
C PHE A 117 5.12 1.04 14.90
N THR A 118 6.26 1.69 14.65
CA THR A 118 7.40 1.09 13.95
C THR A 118 8.55 0.52 14.81
N PRO A 119 8.51 0.40 16.16
CA PRO A 119 9.70 0.00 16.91
C PRO A 119 10.11 -1.46 16.69
N LEU A 120 9.19 -2.29 16.19
CA LEU A 120 9.40 -3.72 15.91
C LEU A 120 9.36 -4.04 14.42
N TRP A 121 9.24 -3.03 13.56
CA TRP A 121 9.23 -3.25 12.12
C TRP A 121 10.63 -3.61 11.66
N ASP A 122 10.71 -4.63 10.81
CA ASP A 122 11.95 -5.13 10.23
C ASP A 122 11.74 -5.44 8.75
N GLY A 123 12.83 -5.37 8.00
CA GLY A 123 12.72 -5.43 6.56
C GLY A 123 14.05 -5.27 5.85
N PHE A 124 13.96 -5.14 4.53
CA PHE A 124 15.10 -4.94 3.65
C PHE A 124 15.09 -3.54 3.07
N LEU A 125 16.25 -2.90 3.15
CA LEU A 125 16.57 -1.64 2.50
C LEU A 125 17.65 -1.92 1.45
N GLY A 126 17.40 -1.64 0.18
CA GLY A 126 18.36 -1.91 -0.89
C GLY A 126 19.72 -1.26 -0.71
N SER A 127 19.76 -0.08 -0.10
CA SER A 127 21.01 0.62 0.17
C SER A 127 21.94 -0.17 1.11
N GLU A 128 21.39 -1.09 1.89
CA GLU A 128 22.14 -1.96 2.81
C GLU A 128 22.51 -3.28 2.13
N ARG A 129 21.52 -3.95 1.54
CA ARG A 129 21.71 -5.20 0.81
C ARG A 129 20.51 -5.58 -0.04
N THR A 130 20.77 -6.35 -1.09
CA THR A 130 19.73 -7.07 -1.82
C THR A 130 19.34 -8.36 -1.07
N PRO A 131 18.05 -8.60 -0.82
CA PRO A 131 17.59 -9.84 -0.20
C PRO A 131 17.60 -11.01 -1.19
N SER A 132 17.89 -12.20 -0.69
CA SER A 132 17.72 -13.44 -1.43
C SER A 132 16.25 -13.87 -1.47
N LEU A 133 15.89 -14.73 -2.42
CA LEU A 133 14.52 -15.26 -2.54
C LEU A 133 14.06 -15.96 -1.24
N ALA A 134 14.92 -16.75 -0.61
CA ALA A 134 14.59 -17.45 0.63
C ALA A 134 14.28 -16.49 1.78
N GLU A 135 15.02 -15.37 1.86
CA GLU A 135 14.78 -14.34 2.88
C GLU A 135 13.46 -13.60 2.64
N LEU A 136 13.11 -13.34 1.37
CA LEU A 136 11.82 -12.77 1.01
C LEU A 136 10.65 -13.71 1.37
N GLU A 137 10.76 -15.00 1.04
CA GLU A 137 9.77 -16.02 1.41
C GLU A 137 9.59 -16.09 2.94
N GLN A 138 10.69 -16.10 3.70
CA GLN A 138 10.65 -16.10 5.16
C GLN A 138 10.03 -14.84 5.75
N LEU A 139 10.37 -13.66 5.20
CA LEU A 139 9.83 -12.38 5.65
C LEU A 139 8.32 -12.31 5.43
N LEU A 140 7.83 -12.75 4.26
CA LEU A 140 6.40 -12.70 3.96
C LEU A 140 5.56 -13.70 4.77
N THR A 141 6.08 -14.92 4.98
CA THR A 141 5.36 -15.94 5.78
C THR A 141 5.24 -15.59 7.26
N ASN A 142 6.07 -14.67 7.75
CA ASN A 142 6.07 -14.22 9.13
C ASN A 142 5.80 -12.71 9.22
N CYS A 143 4.70 -12.24 8.63
CA CYS A 143 4.26 -10.84 8.75
C CYS A 143 2.76 -10.74 9.04
N SER A 144 2.37 -9.75 9.85
CA SER A 144 0.96 -9.37 9.99
C SER A 144 0.51 -8.47 8.84
N ALA A 145 1.45 -7.76 8.23
CA ALA A 145 1.27 -7.00 7.02
C ALA A 145 2.64 -6.59 6.46
N PHE A 146 2.72 -6.23 5.18
CA PHE A 146 3.98 -5.80 4.59
C PHE A 146 3.83 -4.66 3.59
N ILE A 147 4.90 -3.88 3.45
CA ILE A 147 5.03 -2.82 2.46
C ILE A 147 6.14 -3.22 1.48
N PHE A 148 5.83 -3.18 0.19
CA PHE A 148 6.82 -3.28 -0.87
C PHE A 148 6.85 -1.97 -1.63
N HIS A 149 8.02 -1.37 -1.78
CA HIS A 149 8.22 -0.28 -2.73
C HIS A 149 9.49 -0.57 -3.53
N GLY A 150 9.36 -0.72 -4.83
CA GLY A 150 10.48 -1.11 -5.68
C GLY A 150 10.21 -0.85 -7.15
N MET A 151 11.28 -0.95 -7.94
CA MET A 151 11.19 -0.84 -9.39
C MET A 151 10.61 -2.13 -10.01
N GLU A 152 9.96 -1.97 -11.16
CA GLU A 152 9.35 -3.02 -11.97
C GLU A 152 8.23 -3.77 -11.23
N ARG A 153 8.00 -5.04 -11.55
CA ARG A 153 6.88 -5.83 -11.01
C ARG A 153 7.29 -6.48 -9.69
N PHE A 154 6.44 -6.43 -8.66
CA PHE A 154 6.67 -7.13 -7.39
C PHE A 154 7.06 -8.60 -7.59
N LEU A 155 6.33 -9.32 -8.45
CA LEU A 155 6.55 -10.74 -8.73
C LEU A 155 7.84 -11.05 -9.52
N ALA A 156 8.61 -10.04 -9.94
CA ALA A 156 9.98 -10.25 -10.40
C ALA A 156 10.94 -10.60 -9.25
N ASN A 157 10.60 -10.22 -8.01
CA ASN A 157 11.38 -10.52 -6.80
C ASN A 157 11.02 -11.90 -6.23
N ILE A 158 9.75 -12.29 -6.35
CA ILE A 158 9.20 -13.55 -5.84
C ILE A 158 8.36 -14.17 -6.95
N PRO A 159 8.85 -15.21 -7.63
CA PRO A 159 8.14 -15.80 -8.76
C PRO A 159 6.71 -16.24 -8.40
N PRO A 160 5.74 -16.15 -9.32
CA PRO A 160 4.35 -16.50 -9.06
C PRO A 160 4.16 -17.90 -8.42
N SER A 161 4.93 -18.89 -8.89
CA SER A 161 4.88 -20.27 -8.38
C SER A 161 5.35 -20.39 -6.93
N LYS A 162 6.26 -19.52 -6.49
CA LYS A 162 6.74 -19.46 -5.11
C LYS A 162 5.72 -18.80 -4.22
N LEU A 163 5.21 -17.63 -4.63
CA LEU A 163 4.18 -16.92 -3.88
C LEU A 163 2.92 -17.77 -3.66
N ALA A 164 2.47 -18.48 -4.69
CA ALA A 164 1.31 -19.37 -4.62
C ALA A 164 1.49 -20.53 -3.63
N ALA A 165 2.72 -20.89 -3.30
CA ALA A 165 3.04 -21.96 -2.33
C ALA A 165 3.19 -21.45 -0.90
N LEU A 166 3.23 -20.13 -0.68
CA LEU A 166 3.32 -19.54 0.65
C LEU A 166 1.96 -19.54 1.34
N ASN A 167 1.95 -19.82 2.64
CA ASN A 167 0.81 -19.53 3.50
C ASN A 167 0.98 -18.13 4.10
N LEU A 168 0.14 -17.20 3.68
CA LEU A 168 0.09 -15.81 4.13
C LEU A 168 -1.21 -15.52 4.90
N SER A 169 -1.82 -16.53 5.54
CA SER A 169 -3.07 -16.38 6.31
C SER A 169 -2.98 -15.36 7.45
N GLU A 170 -1.79 -15.20 8.04
CA GLU A 170 -1.51 -14.22 9.09
C GLU A 170 -1.36 -12.79 8.53
N CYS A 171 -1.02 -12.66 7.24
CA CYS A 171 -0.82 -11.38 6.57
C CYS A 171 -2.18 -10.73 6.25
N GLN A 172 -2.58 -9.75 7.05
CA GLN A 172 -3.83 -9.01 6.87
C GLN A 172 -3.76 -8.04 5.70
N MET A 173 -2.61 -7.40 5.48
CA MET A 173 -2.46 -6.32 4.51
C MET A 173 -1.15 -6.40 3.73
N ALA A 174 -1.23 -6.29 2.41
CA ALA A 174 -0.10 -6.06 1.52
C ALA A 174 -0.24 -4.68 0.86
N VAL A 175 0.79 -3.85 0.95
CA VAL A 175 0.83 -2.51 0.34
C VAL A 175 1.96 -2.46 -0.67
N LEU A 176 1.62 -2.42 -1.95
CA LEU A 176 2.56 -2.49 -3.06
C LEU A 176 2.64 -1.16 -3.80
N PHE A 177 3.83 -0.59 -3.83
CA PHE A 177 4.22 0.57 -4.62
C PHE A 177 5.28 0.13 -5.64
N ASP A 178 4.85 -0.67 -6.60
CA ASP A 178 5.66 -1.18 -7.69
C ASP A 178 5.25 -0.53 -9.04
N LEU A 179 5.67 -1.13 -10.15
CA LEU A 179 5.42 -0.67 -11.52
C LEU A 179 6.04 0.71 -11.83
N VAL A 180 7.16 1.02 -11.21
CA VAL A 180 8.00 2.17 -11.55
C VAL A 180 9.19 1.68 -12.37
N GLN A 181 9.60 2.41 -13.41
CA GLN A 181 10.69 2.00 -14.28
C GLN A 181 11.74 3.11 -14.43
N ASN A 182 12.99 2.69 -14.56
CA ASN A 182 14.10 3.52 -15.03
C ASN A 182 15.02 2.70 -15.94
N SER A 183 16.06 3.33 -16.48
CA SER A 183 16.97 2.68 -17.42
C SER A 183 17.65 1.44 -16.84
N ALA A 184 18.07 1.50 -15.56
CA ALA A 184 18.74 0.39 -14.88
C ALA A 184 17.77 -0.78 -14.64
N SER A 185 16.57 -0.48 -14.13
CA SER A 185 15.55 -1.48 -13.81
C SER A 185 15.03 -2.17 -15.06
N MET A 186 14.81 -1.43 -16.15
CA MET A 186 14.39 -2.01 -17.44
C MET A 186 15.45 -2.97 -17.98
N LEU A 187 16.75 -2.62 -17.87
CA LEU A 187 17.83 -3.49 -18.29
C LEU A 187 17.86 -4.78 -17.45
N ARG A 188 17.72 -4.69 -16.13
CA ARG A 188 17.65 -5.86 -15.26
C ARG A 188 16.44 -6.73 -15.57
N GLN A 189 15.27 -6.13 -15.66
CA GLN A 189 14.00 -6.84 -15.92
C GLN A 189 14.02 -7.54 -17.27
N SER A 190 14.56 -6.90 -18.32
CA SER A 190 14.68 -7.51 -19.64
C SER A 190 15.53 -8.80 -19.60
N LYS A 191 16.64 -8.81 -18.85
CA LYS A 191 17.48 -10.01 -18.69
C LYS A 191 16.75 -11.13 -17.95
N LEU A 192 15.94 -10.78 -16.95
CA LEU A 192 15.12 -11.76 -16.20
C LEU A 192 14.01 -12.34 -17.08
N ASP A 193 13.40 -11.50 -17.91
CA ASP A 193 12.22 -11.88 -18.70
C ASP A 193 12.57 -12.74 -19.93
N VAL A 194 13.81 -12.68 -20.43
CA VAL A 194 14.30 -13.56 -21.51
C VAL A 194 14.12 -15.05 -21.19
N GLN A 195 14.13 -15.44 -19.92
CA GLN A 195 13.95 -16.83 -19.51
C GLN A 195 12.49 -17.22 -19.20
N LYS A 196 11.55 -16.28 -19.29
CA LYS A 196 10.15 -16.49 -18.94
C LYS A 196 9.31 -16.69 -20.20
N SER A 197 8.35 -17.61 -20.13
CA SER A 197 7.32 -17.72 -21.16
C SER A 197 6.26 -16.63 -20.99
N ASP A 198 5.49 -16.37 -22.06
CA ASP A 198 4.38 -15.40 -22.03
C ASP A 198 3.38 -15.68 -20.90
N GLY A 199 3.11 -16.97 -20.63
CA GLY A 199 2.24 -17.38 -19.52
C GLY A 199 2.80 -17.02 -18.15
N HIS A 200 4.13 -17.15 -17.94
CA HIS A 200 4.75 -16.71 -16.69
C HIS A 200 4.72 -15.19 -16.54
N LEU A 201 4.98 -14.45 -17.62
CA LEU A 201 4.90 -12.99 -17.61
C LEU A 201 3.47 -12.49 -17.37
N ALA A 202 2.46 -13.19 -17.89
CA ALA A 202 1.06 -12.87 -17.65
C ALA A 202 0.69 -12.96 -16.15
N LEU A 203 1.27 -13.91 -15.42
CA LEU A 203 1.06 -14.06 -13.97
C LEU A 203 1.72 -12.95 -13.14
N GLU A 204 2.63 -12.16 -13.72
CA GLU A 204 3.29 -11.04 -13.04
C GLU A 204 2.51 -9.72 -13.16
N ARG A 205 1.37 -9.72 -13.84
CA ARG A 205 0.54 -8.53 -14.01
C ARG A 205 -0.14 -8.13 -12.69
N PRO A 206 -0.61 -6.88 -12.56
CA PRO A 206 -1.12 -6.37 -11.29
C PRO A 206 -2.35 -7.12 -10.78
N LEU A 207 -3.25 -7.51 -11.69
CA LEU A 207 -4.47 -8.24 -11.33
C LEU A 207 -4.15 -9.65 -10.81
N GLU A 208 -3.27 -10.36 -11.50
CA GLU A 208 -2.76 -11.67 -11.12
C GLU A 208 -1.97 -11.60 -9.82
N THR A 209 -1.21 -10.53 -9.59
CA THR A 209 -0.52 -10.26 -8.32
C THR A 209 -1.51 -10.14 -7.17
N ALA A 210 -2.57 -9.33 -7.31
CA ALA A 210 -3.62 -9.24 -6.29
C ALA A 210 -4.31 -10.58 -6.05
N LEU A 211 -4.58 -11.34 -7.10
CA LEU A 211 -5.22 -12.66 -6.99
C LEU A 211 -4.31 -13.65 -6.28
N LEU A 212 -3.03 -13.73 -6.63
CA LEU A 212 -2.06 -14.63 -5.99
C LEU A 212 -1.92 -14.31 -4.50
N LEU A 213 -1.74 -13.04 -4.14
CA LEU A 213 -1.71 -12.63 -2.73
C LEU A 213 -3.01 -13.00 -2.00
N THR A 214 -4.16 -12.79 -2.64
CA THR A 214 -5.46 -13.16 -2.10
C THR A 214 -5.57 -14.67 -1.85
N LEU A 215 -5.17 -15.48 -2.83
CA LEU A 215 -5.21 -16.95 -2.74
C LEU A 215 -4.22 -17.49 -1.70
N SER A 216 -3.08 -16.81 -1.51
CA SER A 216 -2.11 -17.14 -0.46
C SER A 216 -2.61 -16.76 0.95
N GLY A 217 -3.71 -16.00 1.09
CA GLY A 217 -4.34 -15.70 2.37
C GLY A 217 -4.45 -14.21 2.72
N VAL A 218 -3.90 -13.31 1.89
CA VAL A 218 -3.91 -11.87 2.19
C VAL A 218 -5.33 -11.29 2.10
N ARG A 219 -5.75 -10.59 3.15
CA ARG A 219 -7.13 -10.08 3.27
C ARG A 219 -7.37 -8.75 2.59
N CYS A 220 -6.32 -7.94 2.45
CA CYS A 220 -6.36 -6.60 1.86
C CYS A 220 -5.09 -6.37 1.04
N VAL A 221 -5.22 -6.07 -0.25
CA VAL A 221 -4.09 -5.79 -1.13
C VAL A 221 -4.28 -4.41 -1.73
N LEU A 222 -3.38 -3.48 -1.40
CA LEU A 222 -3.28 -2.17 -2.02
C LEU A 222 -2.17 -2.25 -3.06
N LEU A 223 -2.44 -1.88 -4.31
CA LEU A 223 -1.43 -1.90 -5.38
C LEU A 223 -1.71 -0.87 -6.48
N ASN A 224 -0.72 -0.66 -7.36
CA ASN A 224 -0.88 0.11 -8.59
C ASN A 224 -1.45 -0.75 -9.72
N GLN A 225 -2.52 -0.31 -10.37
CA GLN A 225 -3.15 -1.01 -11.49
C GLN A 225 -2.36 -0.88 -12.80
N TRP A 226 -1.56 0.19 -12.93
CA TRP A 226 -0.72 0.53 -14.08
C TRP A 226 0.62 1.14 -13.63
N HIS A 227 1.53 1.27 -14.58
CA HIS A 227 2.81 1.96 -14.37
C HIS A 227 2.61 3.40 -13.87
N SER A 228 3.42 3.79 -12.89
CA SER A 228 3.41 5.12 -12.28
C SER A 228 4.73 5.83 -12.50
N SER A 229 4.72 7.16 -12.46
CA SER A 229 5.98 7.89 -12.42
C SER A 229 6.67 7.70 -11.06
N PRO A 230 8.01 7.68 -11.03
CA PRO A 230 8.77 7.50 -9.80
C PRO A 230 8.35 8.47 -8.68
N GLN A 231 8.31 9.78 -8.98
CA GLN A 231 7.93 10.82 -8.02
C GLN A 231 6.51 10.65 -7.48
N ARG A 232 5.57 10.27 -8.34
CA ARG A 232 4.18 10.08 -7.96
C ARG A 232 4.02 8.88 -7.03
N ASN A 233 4.69 7.78 -7.34
CA ASN A 233 4.62 6.57 -6.54
C ASN A 233 5.15 6.80 -5.11
N ILE A 234 6.23 7.56 -4.99
CA ILE A 234 6.77 8.02 -3.70
C ILE A 234 5.73 8.85 -2.93
N ASN A 235 5.14 9.86 -3.57
CA ASN A 235 4.15 10.73 -2.92
C ASN A 235 2.91 9.93 -2.47
N ASN A 236 2.48 8.94 -3.26
CA ASN A 236 1.41 8.02 -2.88
C ASN A 236 1.80 7.20 -1.65
N MET A 237 3.03 6.67 -1.59
CA MET A 237 3.52 5.93 -0.42
C MET A 237 3.46 6.80 0.84
N ASP A 238 4.00 8.02 0.80
CA ASP A 238 3.98 8.90 1.98
C ASP A 238 2.55 9.20 2.42
N SER A 239 1.66 9.50 1.47
CA SER A 239 0.26 9.79 1.75
C SER A 239 -0.48 8.58 2.34
N VAL A 240 -0.21 7.38 1.84
CA VAL A 240 -0.78 6.13 2.37
C VAL A 240 -0.26 5.87 3.78
N MET A 241 1.05 5.99 4.00
CA MET A 241 1.66 5.80 5.31
C MET A 241 1.13 6.80 6.34
N GLU A 242 1.01 8.07 5.96
CA GLU A 242 0.42 9.11 6.80
C GLU A 242 -1.04 8.82 7.15
N ASN A 243 -1.85 8.43 6.17
CA ASN A 243 -3.27 8.16 6.36
C ASN A 243 -3.51 6.91 7.24
N LEU A 244 -2.73 5.84 7.04
CA LEU A 244 -2.83 4.63 7.85
C LEU A 244 -2.26 4.83 9.26
N LEU A 245 -1.05 5.39 9.37
CA LEU A 245 -0.32 5.46 10.64
C LEU A 245 -0.64 6.68 11.47
N ARG A 246 -0.81 7.88 10.90
CA ARG A 246 -1.04 9.11 11.67
C ARG A 246 -2.52 9.44 11.80
N VAL A 247 -3.24 9.45 10.68
CA VAL A 247 -4.67 9.80 10.64
C VAL A 247 -5.51 8.63 11.19
N GLY A 248 -5.13 7.39 10.89
CA GLY A 248 -5.86 6.19 11.31
C GLY A 248 -7.08 5.89 10.44
N LEU A 249 -7.01 6.25 9.16
CA LEU A 249 -8.05 5.90 8.18
C LEU A 249 -8.08 4.39 7.93
N THR A 250 -9.26 3.88 7.54
CA THR A 250 -9.34 2.49 7.08
C THR A 250 -8.57 2.32 5.77
N SER A 251 -8.15 1.10 5.45
CA SER A 251 -7.51 0.75 4.16
C SER A 251 -8.23 1.32 2.93
N GLY A 252 -9.56 1.22 2.85
CA GLY A 252 -10.33 1.79 1.74
C GLY A 252 -10.45 3.31 1.78
N GLN A 253 -10.57 3.92 2.97
CA GLN A 253 -10.56 5.37 3.13
C GLN A 253 -9.21 5.98 2.74
N THR A 254 -8.10 5.31 3.07
CA THR A 254 -6.75 5.70 2.70
C THR A 254 -6.60 5.80 1.18
N VAL A 255 -7.01 4.78 0.44
CA VAL A 255 -6.93 4.79 -1.04
C VAL A 255 -7.87 5.83 -1.64
N HIS A 256 -9.06 6.01 -1.05
CA HIS A 256 -10.00 7.03 -1.49
C HIS A 256 -9.45 8.46 -1.26
N ALA A 257 -8.73 8.70 -0.15
CA ALA A 257 -8.14 10.00 0.16
C ALA A 257 -7.08 10.44 -0.86
N LEU A 258 -6.33 9.50 -1.47
CA LEU A 258 -5.37 9.80 -2.55
C LEU A 258 -6.03 10.50 -3.74
N ARG A 259 -7.31 10.21 -3.99
CA ARG A 259 -8.07 10.80 -5.11
C ARG A 259 -8.48 12.23 -4.84
N LYS A 260 -8.81 12.55 -3.58
CA LYS A 260 -9.23 13.88 -3.14
C LYS A 260 -8.04 14.84 -2.95
N GLY A 261 -6.88 14.32 -2.56
CA GLY A 261 -5.66 15.12 -2.43
C GLY A 261 -5.28 15.86 -3.71
N GLU A 262 -5.56 15.29 -4.89
CA GLU A 262 -5.28 15.93 -6.18
C GLU A 262 -6.19 17.11 -6.51
N VAL A 263 -7.45 17.04 -6.08
CA VAL A 263 -8.44 18.10 -6.31
C VAL A 263 -7.92 19.41 -5.70
N GLN A 264 -7.30 19.32 -4.52
CA GLN A 264 -6.77 20.48 -3.80
C GLN A 264 -5.39 20.96 -4.30
N SER A 265 -4.53 20.08 -4.85
CA SER A 265 -3.25 20.52 -5.43
C SER A 265 -3.45 21.31 -6.73
N THR A 266 -4.43 20.91 -7.54
CA THR A 266 -4.73 21.57 -8.82
C THR A 266 -5.37 22.96 -8.64
N GLU A 267 -6.07 23.18 -7.53
CA GLU A 267 -6.59 24.51 -7.13
C GLU A 267 -5.49 25.46 -6.62
N LYS A 268 -4.36 24.95 -6.12
CA LYS A 268 -3.23 25.81 -5.70
C LYS A 268 -2.37 26.27 -6.89
N ASP A 269 -2.22 25.43 -7.90
CA ASP A 269 -1.44 25.77 -9.09
C ASP A 269 -2.16 26.77 -10.02
N THR A 270 -3.50 26.83 -9.98
CA THR A 270 -4.29 27.83 -10.72
C THR A 270 -4.33 29.20 -10.03
N ASN A 271 -4.01 29.28 -8.74
CA ASN A 271 -4.03 30.52 -7.96
C ASN A 271 -2.66 31.22 -7.82
N THR A 272 -1.61 30.71 -8.48
CA THR A 272 -0.23 31.28 -8.38
C THR A 272 0.24 31.95 -9.68
N ALA A 273 -0.65 32.21 -10.64
CA ALA A 273 -0.35 33.04 -11.81
C ALA A 273 -0.91 34.45 -11.62
N GLY A 274 -0.17 35.33 -10.94
CA GLY A 274 -0.54 36.75 -10.84
C GLY A 274 0.40 37.59 -10.00
N SER A 275 1.47 38.11 -10.63
CA SER A 275 2.11 39.41 -10.34
C SER A 275 3.48 39.47 -11.02
N ASP A 276 3.61 40.10 -12.19
CA ASP A 276 4.26 41.42 -12.33
C ASP A 276 4.22 41.93 -13.79
N ASP A 277 4.14 43.25 -13.93
CA ASP A 277 3.71 44.05 -15.08
C ASP A 277 4.74 44.18 -16.24
N THR A 278 4.24 44.27 -17.50
CA THR A 278 4.60 45.37 -18.43
C THR A 278 3.68 45.47 -19.66
N ILE A 279 2.78 46.46 -19.61
CA ILE A 279 2.29 47.44 -20.62
C ILE A 279 2.43 47.12 -22.14
N GLY A 280 1.29 47.18 -22.86
CA GLY A 280 1.26 47.47 -24.30
C GLY A 280 -0.09 47.29 -25.04
N HIS A 281 -0.92 48.34 -25.05
CA HIS A 281 -1.93 48.77 -26.05
C HIS A 281 -3.13 47.90 -26.52
N GLU A 282 -4.31 48.45 -26.23
CA GLU A 282 -5.62 48.49 -26.90
C GLU A 282 -5.87 47.68 -28.19
N ASP A 283 -6.95 46.87 -28.19
CA ASP A 283 -8.13 47.17 -29.02
C ASP A 283 -9.38 46.40 -28.56
N SER A 284 -10.50 47.12 -28.55
CA SER A 284 -11.84 46.75 -28.07
C SER A 284 -12.63 45.87 -29.03
N VAL A 285 -13.35 44.83 -28.56
CA VAL A 285 -14.72 44.50 -29.00
C VAL A 285 -15.47 43.72 -27.90
N ASN A 286 -16.60 44.29 -27.45
CA ASN A 286 -17.61 43.67 -26.59
C ASN A 286 -18.29 42.46 -27.26
N ARG A 287 -18.55 41.39 -26.49
CA ARG A 287 -19.79 40.62 -26.66
C ARG A 287 -20.21 39.90 -25.36
N ASP A 288 -21.28 40.42 -24.78
CA ASP A 288 -22.12 39.78 -23.76
C ASP A 288 -22.57 38.38 -24.20
N GLY A 289 -22.68 37.46 -23.24
CA GLY A 289 -23.38 36.20 -23.49
C GLY A 289 -23.21 35.09 -22.45
N ASN A 290 -24.00 35.18 -21.38
CA ASN A 290 -24.58 34.07 -20.63
C ASN A 290 -23.70 33.30 -19.61
N ALA A 291 -23.77 33.77 -18.36
CA ALA A 291 -23.45 33.00 -17.17
C ALA A 291 -24.61 32.04 -16.83
N HIS A 292 -24.48 30.76 -17.17
CA HIS A 292 -25.28 29.70 -16.56
C HIS A 292 -24.44 28.42 -16.44
N ASP A 293 -24.30 27.94 -15.21
CA ASP A 293 -23.83 26.62 -14.78
C ASP A 293 -22.47 26.13 -15.30
N ALA A 294 -21.40 26.79 -14.85
CA ALA A 294 -20.09 26.15 -14.77
C ALA A 294 -19.84 25.69 -13.33
N HIS A 295 -20.43 24.56 -12.92
CA HIS A 295 -19.80 23.79 -11.84
C HIS A 295 -18.36 23.49 -12.30
N PRO A 296 -17.32 23.85 -11.54
CA PRO A 296 -15.97 23.51 -11.93
C PRO A 296 -15.90 21.98 -11.95
N ARG A 297 -15.83 21.40 -13.15
CA ARG A 297 -15.46 19.99 -13.29
C ARG A 297 -14.01 19.92 -12.85
N LEU A 298 -13.80 19.63 -11.57
CA LEU A 298 -12.50 19.28 -11.02
C LEU A 298 -12.00 18.05 -11.77
N THR A 299 -11.18 18.27 -12.78
CA THR A 299 -10.61 17.19 -13.59
C THR A 299 -9.53 16.51 -12.77
N THR A 300 -9.91 15.44 -12.07
CA THR A 300 -8.96 14.58 -11.36
C THR A 300 -8.04 13.90 -12.38
N SER A 301 -6.75 13.79 -12.09
CA SER A 301 -5.81 13.12 -13.00
C SER A 301 -6.18 11.65 -13.13
N PRO A 302 -6.06 11.00 -14.31
CA PRO A 302 -6.25 9.55 -14.43
C PRO A 302 -5.37 8.76 -13.45
N SER A 303 -4.21 9.31 -13.14
CA SER A 303 -3.25 8.73 -12.22
C SER A 303 -3.72 8.71 -10.75
N ALA A 304 -4.76 9.47 -10.38
CA ALA A 304 -5.44 9.43 -9.07
C ALA A 304 -6.05 8.06 -8.77
N PHE A 305 -6.45 7.36 -9.84
CA PHE A 305 -7.15 6.07 -9.78
C PHE A 305 -6.21 4.90 -9.98
N ASN A 306 -4.89 5.13 -10.03
CA ASN A 306 -3.92 4.06 -10.24
C ASN A 306 -3.82 3.13 -9.02
N CYS A 307 -3.82 3.71 -7.81
CA CYS A 307 -3.82 2.91 -6.59
C CYS A 307 -5.23 2.40 -6.31
N VAL A 308 -5.36 1.08 -6.24
CA VAL A 308 -6.63 0.37 -6.01
C VAL A 308 -6.46 -0.62 -4.87
N ILE A 309 -7.59 -1.08 -4.33
CA ILE A 309 -7.65 -2.02 -3.22
C ILE A 309 -8.50 -3.24 -3.59
N TYR A 310 -7.93 -4.42 -3.34
CA TYR A 310 -8.60 -5.71 -3.43
C TYR A 310 -8.82 -6.28 -2.02
N GLY A 311 -10.05 -6.68 -1.71
CA GLY A 311 -10.45 -7.25 -0.42
C GLY A 311 -11.01 -6.26 0.57
N LEU A 312 -10.67 -6.47 1.85
CA LEU A 312 -11.30 -5.79 2.97
C LEU A 312 -10.93 -4.29 3.02
N PRO A 313 -11.89 -3.36 2.90
CA PRO A 313 -11.65 -1.92 2.93
C PRO A 313 -11.69 -1.30 4.33
N ASN A 314 -11.95 -2.12 5.36
CA ASN A 314 -12.26 -1.72 6.73
C ASN A 314 -11.14 -2.07 7.73
N LEU A 315 -9.96 -2.44 7.23
CA LEU A 315 -8.77 -2.65 8.08
C LEU A 315 -8.24 -1.31 8.64
N VAL A 316 -7.92 -1.25 9.93
CA VAL A 316 -7.38 -0.07 10.62
C VAL A 316 -6.12 -0.44 11.39
N ILE A 317 -5.07 0.36 11.27
CA ILE A 317 -3.82 0.17 12.02
C ILE A 317 -3.99 0.62 13.48
N THR A 318 -3.65 -0.29 14.39
CA THR A 318 -3.67 -0.10 15.85
C THR A 318 -2.32 -0.39 16.48
#